data_AF-W8JFI2-F1
#
_entry.id   AF-W8JFI2-F1
#
_cell.length_a   1.000
_cell.length_b   1.000
_cell.length_c   1.000
_cell.angle_alpha   90.00
_cell.angle_beta   90.00
_cell.angle_gamma   90.00
#
_symmetry.space_group_name_H-M   'P 1'
#
loop_
_entity.id
_entity.type
_entity.pdbx_description
1 polymer ?
#
loop_
_entity_poly.entity_id
_entity_poly.type
_entity_poly.pdbx_seq_one_letter_code
_entity_poly.pdbx_strand_id
1 'polypeptide(L)'
;MHSLLLFLRYYYSKIFGAVVLLSSIFVILSLSSCSQPSLSSFTEFIDNDYTAGAQLGIEQGAGHDELFGQQVVVTWSLPYRMQKLLPATLHLSIYYGDGKTEKLTYEVRQLSGYSVYCLKGDDYYNRQGIVSYKVSLLSEDKEIVSRRHHIWTEVIAVDTFGAP
;
A
#
# COMPACT_ATOMS: atom_id res chain seq x y z
N MET A 1 -7.84 -15.62 -67.23
CA MET A 1 -7.79 -16.26 -65.89
C MET A 1 -6.74 -15.66 -64.95
N HIS A 2 -5.59 -15.14 -65.40
CA HIS A 2 -4.56 -14.57 -64.51
C HIS A 2 -4.99 -13.31 -63.74
N SER A 3 -5.74 -12.38 -64.34
CA SER A 3 -6.15 -11.16 -63.63
C SER A 3 -7.11 -11.44 -62.46
N LEU A 4 -8.01 -12.42 -62.58
CA LEU A 4 -8.91 -12.85 -61.50
C LEU A 4 -8.15 -13.41 -60.29
N LEU A 5 -7.06 -14.15 -60.53
CA LEU A 5 -6.20 -14.69 -59.46
C LEU A 5 -5.41 -13.59 -58.74
N LEU A 6 -4.99 -12.53 -59.45
CA LEU A 6 -4.32 -11.38 -58.85
C LEU A 6 -5.27 -10.54 -57.99
N PHE A 7 -6.51 -10.33 -58.44
CA PHE A 7 -7.54 -9.65 -57.64
C PHE A 7 -7.91 -10.44 -56.39
N LEU A 8 -8.05 -11.77 -56.49
CA LEU A 8 -8.29 -12.62 -55.32
C LEU A 8 -7.14 -12.53 -54.32
N ARG A 9 -5.89 -12.66 -54.77
CA ARG A 9 -4.70 -12.58 -53.90
C ARG A 9 -4.58 -11.22 -53.21
N TYR A 10 -4.88 -10.14 -53.91
CA TYR A 10 -4.88 -8.79 -53.32
C TYR A 10 -5.97 -8.64 -52.24
N TYR A 11 -7.17 -9.15 -52.50
CA TYR A 11 -8.29 -9.07 -51.57
C TYR A 11 -8.05 -9.90 -50.30
N TYR A 12 -7.54 -11.13 -50.44
CA TYR A 12 -7.15 -11.98 -49.31
C TYR A 12 -6.01 -11.37 -48.48
N SER A 13 -5.03 -10.74 -49.12
CA SER A 13 -3.93 -10.05 -48.42
C SER A 13 -4.42 -8.88 -47.57
N LYS A 14 -5.36 -8.07 -48.09
CA LYS A 14 -5.96 -6.96 -47.32
C LYS A 14 -6.80 -7.44 -46.14
N ILE A 15 -7.60 -8.49 -46.31
CA ILE A 15 -8.40 -9.07 -45.22
C ILE A 15 -7.48 -9.64 -44.13
N PHE A 16 -6.44 -10.38 -44.51
CA PHE A 16 -5.49 -10.92 -43.56
C PHE A 16 -4.79 -9.82 -42.75
N GLY A 17 -4.35 -8.74 -43.41
CA GLY A 17 -3.78 -7.58 -42.73
C GLY A 17 -4.75 -6.90 -41.75
N ALA A 18 -6.03 -6.78 -42.11
CA ALA A 18 -7.05 -6.21 -41.25
C ALA A 18 -7.35 -7.09 -40.01
N VAL A 19 -7.38 -8.41 -40.18
CA VAL A 19 -7.59 -9.36 -39.08
C VAL A 19 -6.42 -9.34 -38.09
N VAL A 20 -5.18 -9.25 -38.58
CA VAL A 20 -3.98 -9.13 -37.73
C VAL A 20 -3.98 -7.81 -36.95
N LEU A 21 -4.38 -6.70 -37.58
CA LEU A 21 -4.52 -5.41 -36.90
C LEU A 21 -5.63 -5.42 -35.84
N LEU A 22 -6.78 -6.04 -36.14
CA LEU A 22 -7.88 -6.15 -35.18
C LEU A 22 -7.51 -7.04 -33.99
N SER A 23 -6.79 -8.14 -34.22
CA SER A 23 -6.35 -9.02 -33.13
C SER A 23 -5.29 -8.35 -32.26
N SER A 24 -4.36 -7.58 -32.84
CA SER A 24 -3.35 -6.86 -32.07
C SER A 24 -3.96 -5.76 -31.21
N ILE A 25 -4.95 -5.02 -31.72
CA ILE A 25 -5.72 -4.04 -30.94
C ILE A 25 -6.46 -4.73 -29.79
N PHE A 26 -7.08 -5.88 -30.03
CA PHE A 26 -7.78 -6.64 -28.99
C PHE A 26 -6.83 -7.13 -27.88
N VAL A 27 -5.63 -7.59 -28.24
CA VAL A 27 -4.59 -7.99 -27.27
C VAL A 27 -4.10 -6.79 -26.46
N ILE A 28 -3.88 -5.63 -27.08
CA ILE A 28 -3.46 -4.40 -26.39
C ILE A 28 -4.53 -3.93 -25.38
N LEU A 29 -5.81 -3.99 -25.76
CA LEU A 29 -6.92 -3.63 -24.88
C LEU A 29 -7.11 -4.59 -23.70
N SER A 30 -6.79 -5.87 -23.87
CA SER A 30 -6.93 -6.86 -22.80
C SER A 30 -5.77 -6.83 -21.80
N LEU A 31 -4.57 -6.40 -22.20
CA LEU A 31 -3.41 -6.25 -21.31
C LEU A 31 -3.50 -5.04 -20.37
N SER A 32 -4.33 -4.04 -20.69
CA SER A 32 -4.43 -2.78 -19.92
C SER A 32 -5.43 -2.82 -18.75
N SER A 33 -6.18 -3.92 -18.58
CA SER A 33 -7.25 -4.02 -17.56
C SER A 33 -6.82 -4.71 -16.25
N CYS A 34 -5.61 -5.28 -16.19
CA CYS A 34 -5.15 -6.06 -15.05
C CYS A 34 -4.35 -5.22 -14.03
N SER A 35 -4.89 -4.11 -13.56
CA SER A 35 -4.34 -3.43 -12.37
C SER A 35 -4.96 -4.04 -11.10
N GLN A 36 -4.13 -4.43 -10.14
CA GLN A 36 -4.57 -4.92 -8.82
C GLN A 36 -4.40 -3.82 -7.78
N PRO A 37 -5.24 -3.77 -6.72
CA PRO A 37 -4.98 -2.89 -5.59
C PRO A 37 -3.64 -3.28 -4.94
N SER A 38 -2.83 -2.29 -4.60
CA SER A 38 -1.58 -2.47 -3.89
C SER A 38 -1.57 -1.71 -2.57
N LEU A 39 -0.98 -2.33 -1.57
CA LEU A 39 -0.74 -1.77 -0.25
C LEU A 39 0.66 -2.17 0.18
N SER A 40 1.49 -1.18 0.45
CA SER A 40 2.88 -1.35 0.87
C SER A 40 3.08 -0.64 2.19
N SER A 41 3.99 -1.20 3.00
CA SER A 41 4.31 -0.65 4.30
C SER A 41 5.73 -0.99 4.70
N PHE A 42 6.42 -0.06 5.34
CA PHE A 42 7.78 -0.25 5.85
C PHE A 42 8.01 0.63 7.08
N THR A 43 9.01 0.25 7.88
CA THR A 43 9.43 1.01 9.06
C THR A 43 10.71 1.76 8.74
N GLU A 44 10.78 3.01 9.16
CA GLU A 44 12.01 3.81 9.13
C GLU A 44 12.35 4.26 10.56
N PHE A 45 13.64 4.32 10.87
CA PHE A 45 14.11 4.94 12.09
C PHE A 45 14.23 6.44 11.88
N ILE A 46 13.81 7.20 12.87
CA ILE A 46 14.00 8.65 12.92
C ILE A 46 15.20 8.88 13.83
N ASP A 47 16.26 9.46 13.28
CA ASP A 47 17.44 9.89 14.00
C ASP A 47 17.77 11.34 13.62
N ASN A 48 18.84 11.85 14.24
CA ASN A 48 19.22 13.25 14.06
C ASN A 48 19.75 13.56 12.65
N ASP A 49 20.23 12.54 11.92
CA ASP A 49 20.87 12.69 10.59
C ASP A 49 19.85 13.06 9.51
N TYR A 50 18.56 12.74 9.72
CA TYR A 50 17.47 13.06 8.81
C TYR A 50 16.80 14.42 9.09
N THR A 51 17.30 15.20 10.05
CA THR A 51 16.72 16.51 10.37
C THR A 51 17.20 17.61 9.44
N ALA A 52 16.34 18.60 9.18
CA ALA A 52 16.74 19.81 8.47
C ALA A 52 17.89 20.53 9.19
N GLY A 53 17.96 20.45 10.53
CA GLY A 53 19.06 21.00 11.32
C GLY A 53 20.39 20.32 11.02
N ALA A 54 20.43 18.99 10.92
CA ALA A 54 21.63 18.26 10.52
C ALA A 54 22.05 18.58 9.08
N GLN A 55 21.11 18.69 8.15
CA GLN A 55 21.41 19.10 6.77
C GLN A 55 21.94 20.53 6.66
N LEU A 56 21.52 21.42 7.56
CA LEU A 56 21.93 22.81 7.62
C LEU A 56 23.14 23.05 8.53
N GLY A 57 23.73 21.99 9.11
CA GLY A 57 24.88 22.09 10.01
C GLY A 57 24.59 22.88 11.29
N ILE A 58 23.32 22.96 11.71
CA ILE A 58 22.92 23.63 12.95
C ILE A 58 23.18 22.65 14.09
N GLU A 59 24.19 22.92 14.91
CA GLU A 59 24.44 22.16 16.13
C GLU A 59 23.22 22.24 17.05
N GLN A 60 22.53 21.11 17.22
CA GLN A 60 21.43 21.01 18.16
C GLN A 60 22.00 20.87 19.57
N GLY A 61 21.59 21.76 20.48
CA GLY A 61 22.07 21.78 21.86
C GLY A 61 21.83 20.44 22.59
N ALA A 62 22.66 20.17 23.59
CA ALA A 62 22.58 18.99 24.44
C ALA A 62 21.28 18.98 25.26
N GLY A 63 20.20 18.44 24.67
CA GLY A 63 18.88 18.35 25.30
C GLY A 63 17.73 17.97 24.36
N HIS A 64 18.00 17.46 23.15
CA HIS A 64 17.00 17.13 22.15
C HIS A 64 16.95 15.61 21.85
N ASP A 65 16.56 14.81 22.85
CA ASP A 65 16.17 13.40 22.65
C ASP A 65 14.79 13.27 21.96
N GLU A 66 14.10 14.39 21.70
CA GLU A 66 12.77 14.44 21.08
C GLU A 66 12.73 13.93 19.62
N LEU A 67 13.90 13.71 19.01
CA LEU A 67 14.03 13.37 17.59
C LEU A 67 14.21 11.88 17.32
N PHE A 68 14.55 11.08 18.33
CA PHE A 68 14.68 9.64 18.15
C PHE A 68 13.32 8.96 18.12
N GLY A 69 13.16 8.04 17.16
CA GLY A 69 11.90 7.32 17.03
C GLY A 69 11.87 6.34 15.88
N GLN A 70 10.65 5.92 15.57
CA GLN A 70 10.32 5.07 14.44
C GLN A 70 9.07 5.60 13.76
N GLN A 71 8.98 5.40 12.46
CA GLN A 71 7.76 5.64 11.72
C GLN A 71 7.36 4.44 10.87
N VAL A 72 6.05 4.24 10.74
CA VAL A 72 5.47 3.31 9.79
C VAL A 72 4.90 4.12 8.65
N VAL A 73 5.51 3.96 7.48
CA VAL A 73 5.03 4.55 6.23
C VAL A 73 4.13 3.54 5.54
N VAL A 74 2.92 3.96 5.22
CA VAL A 74 1.93 3.16 4.50
C VAL A 74 1.62 3.84 3.18
N THR A 75 1.72 3.11 2.08
CA THR A 75 1.35 3.61 0.75
C THR A 75 0.29 2.70 0.13
N TRP A 76 -0.65 3.30 -0.60
CA TRP A 76 -1.70 2.56 -1.29
C TRP A 76 -1.84 3.02 -2.73
N SER A 77 -2.30 2.10 -3.58
CA SER A 77 -2.73 2.41 -4.94
C SER A 77 -3.90 1.51 -5.34
N LEU A 78 -5.03 2.14 -5.64
CA LEU A 78 -6.26 1.49 -6.06
C LEU A 78 -6.49 1.73 -7.56
N PRO A 79 -6.83 0.69 -8.34
CA PRO A 79 -7.32 0.84 -9.70
C PRO A 79 -8.49 1.83 -9.80
N TYR A 80 -8.54 2.61 -10.89
CA TYR A 80 -9.61 3.58 -11.13
C TYR A 80 -11.04 2.99 -11.01
N ARG A 81 -11.23 1.72 -11.41
CA ARG A 81 -12.50 0.99 -11.26
C ARG A 81 -13.01 0.87 -9.81
N MET A 82 -12.15 1.12 -8.83
CA MET A 82 -12.43 1.07 -7.40
C MET A 82 -12.76 2.45 -6.81
N GLN A 83 -12.89 3.50 -7.63
CA GLN A 83 -13.24 4.85 -7.16
C GLN A 83 -14.54 4.89 -6.35
N LYS A 84 -15.51 4.03 -6.69
CA LYS A 84 -16.78 3.89 -5.94
C LYS A 84 -16.64 3.31 -4.54
N LEU A 85 -15.47 2.76 -4.19
CA LEU A 85 -15.17 2.24 -2.85
C LEU A 85 -14.68 3.33 -1.89
N LEU A 86 -14.49 4.55 -2.40
CA LEU A 86 -14.08 5.71 -1.60
C LEU A 86 -15.33 6.41 -1.00
N PRO A 87 -15.23 6.97 0.22
CA PRO A 87 -14.07 6.93 1.11
C PRO A 87 -13.82 5.51 1.67
N ALA A 88 -12.56 5.11 1.65
CA ALA A 88 -12.09 3.87 2.26
C ALA A 88 -11.50 4.16 3.65
N THR A 89 -11.28 3.11 4.43
CA THR A 89 -10.73 3.19 5.79
C THR A 89 -9.42 2.43 5.86
N LEU A 90 -8.35 3.10 6.26
CA LEU A 90 -7.05 2.48 6.52
C LEU A 90 -6.91 2.19 8.01
N HIS A 91 -6.86 0.92 8.37
CA HIS A 91 -6.55 0.48 9.73
C HIS A 91 -5.08 0.14 9.86
N LEU A 92 -4.42 0.72 10.85
CA LEU A 92 -3.05 0.39 11.26
C LEU A 92 -3.10 -0.14 12.69
N SER A 93 -2.81 -1.43 12.86
CA SER A 93 -2.68 -2.08 14.17
C SER A 93 -1.20 -2.24 14.50
N ILE A 94 -0.79 -1.83 15.70
CA ILE A 94 0.62 -1.74 16.11
C ILE A 94 0.81 -2.49 17.41
N TYR A 95 1.84 -3.33 17.47
CA TYR A 95 2.39 -3.90 18.70
C TYR A 95 3.65 -3.15 19.08
N TYR A 96 3.66 -2.67 20.31
CA TYR A 96 4.80 -1.98 20.91
C TYR A 96 5.66 -2.93 21.75
N GLY A 97 6.89 -2.51 22.06
CA GLY A 97 7.81 -3.27 22.91
C GLY A 97 7.32 -3.44 24.35
N ASP A 98 6.52 -2.48 24.85
CA ASP A 98 5.86 -2.54 26.16
C ASP A 98 4.71 -3.56 26.24
N GLY A 99 4.45 -4.30 25.15
CA GLY A 99 3.41 -5.31 25.04
C GLY A 99 2.00 -4.74 24.79
N LYS A 100 1.85 -3.40 24.70
CA LYS A 100 0.55 -2.80 24.39
C LYS A 100 0.29 -2.84 22.88
N THR A 101 -0.99 -2.75 22.56
CA THR A 101 -1.48 -2.67 21.18
C THR A 101 -2.22 -1.36 20.97
N GLU A 102 -2.09 -0.78 19.79
CA GLU A 102 -2.88 0.37 19.37
C GLU A 102 -3.46 0.14 17.98
N LYS A 103 -4.68 0.66 17.77
CA LYS A 103 -5.37 0.61 16.48
C LYS A 103 -5.70 2.01 16.04
N LEU A 104 -5.07 2.44 14.96
CA LEU A 104 -5.26 3.73 14.32
C LEU A 104 -6.14 3.56 13.09
N THR A 105 -6.94 4.58 12.82
CA THR A 105 -7.90 4.58 11.71
C THR A 105 -7.78 5.88 10.94
N TYR A 106 -7.53 5.79 9.64
CA TYR A 106 -7.41 6.93 8.75
C TYR A 106 -8.42 6.84 7.62
N GLU A 107 -9.02 7.98 7.26
CA GLU A 107 -9.91 8.06 6.11
C GLU A 107 -9.09 8.21 4.82
N VAL A 108 -9.38 7.37 3.82
CA VAL A 108 -8.74 7.39 2.51
C VAL A 108 -9.74 7.90 1.49
N ARG A 109 -9.51 9.12 1.00
CA ARG A 109 -10.37 9.79 0.01
C ARG A 109 -9.82 9.74 -1.42
N GLN A 110 -8.61 9.21 -1.60
CA GLN A 110 -7.91 9.19 -2.87
C GLN A 110 -7.51 7.76 -3.24
N LEU A 111 -7.51 7.47 -4.55
CA LEU A 111 -7.14 6.16 -5.09
C LEU A 111 -5.69 5.79 -4.77
N SER A 112 -4.78 6.77 -4.71
CA SER A 112 -3.39 6.56 -4.38
C SER A 112 -2.95 7.60 -3.36
N GLY A 113 -2.04 7.24 -2.47
CA GLY A 113 -1.55 8.13 -1.43
C GLY A 113 -0.66 7.42 -0.43
N TYR A 114 -0.35 8.14 0.64
CA TYR A 114 0.41 7.61 1.75
C TYR A 114 -0.07 8.18 3.08
N SER A 115 0.22 7.47 4.16
CA SER A 115 0.02 7.91 5.53
C SER A 115 1.24 7.51 6.35
N VAL A 116 1.61 8.32 7.33
CA VAL A 116 2.76 8.10 8.19
C VAL A 116 2.30 8.13 9.63
N TYR A 117 2.60 7.07 10.37
CA TYR A 117 2.50 7.05 11.82
C TYR A 117 3.90 7.20 12.41
N CYS A 118 4.11 8.18 13.29
CA CYS A 118 5.39 8.42 13.95
C CYS A 118 5.26 8.13 15.46
N LEU A 119 6.21 7.36 15.99
CA LEU A 119 6.44 7.13 17.41
C LEU A 119 7.81 7.73 17.75
N LYS A 120 7.87 8.82 18.52
CA LYS A 120 9.11 9.57 18.77
C LYS A 120 9.20 10.10 20.20
N GLY A 121 10.40 10.51 20.62
CA GLY A 121 10.66 11.11 21.92
C GLY A 121 10.17 10.22 23.06
N ASP A 122 9.57 10.81 24.09
CA ASP A 122 9.11 10.09 25.28
C ASP A 122 8.17 8.92 24.96
N ASP A 123 7.29 9.04 23.96
CA ASP A 123 6.40 7.96 23.57
C ASP A 123 7.17 6.76 23.02
N TYR A 124 8.25 6.99 22.26
CA TYR A 124 9.11 5.93 21.77
C TYR A 124 9.78 5.16 22.91
N TYR A 125 10.33 5.87 23.89
CA TYR A 125 10.97 5.25 25.05
C TYR A 125 9.96 4.52 25.95
N ASN A 126 8.81 5.13 26.22
CA ASN A 126 7.75 4.57 27.06
C ASN A 126 7.13 3.31 26.44
N ARG A 127 6.92 3.32 25.11
CA ARG A 127 6.38 2.19 24.37
C ARG A 127 7.44 1.15 24.00
N GLN A 128 8.73 1.46 24.22
CA GLN A 128 9.86 0.63 23.82
C GLN A 128 9.87 0.32 22.31
N GLY A 129 9.49 1.31 21.50
CA GLY A 129 9.43 1.20 20.04
C GLY A 129 8.28 0.36 19.49
N ILE A 130 8.25 0.27 18.16
CA ILE A 130 7.33 -0.52 17.34
C ILE A 130 7.98 -1.88 17.06
N VAL A 131 7.34 -2.96 17.51
CA VAL A 131 7.79 -4.33 17.28
C VAL A 131 7.23 -4.86 15.96
N SER A 132 5.92 -4.70 15.76
CA SER A 132 5.24 -5.23 14.59
C SER A 132 3.95 -4.49 14.31
N TYR A 133 3.46 -4.56 13.08
CA TYR A 133 2.21 -3.92 12.70
C TYR A 133 1.50 -4.66 11.57
N LYS A 134 0.20 -4.38 11.44
CA LYS A 134 -0.66 -4.82 10.35
C LYS A 134 -1.43 -3.63 9.81
N VAL A 135 -1.45 -3.52 8.49
CA VAL A 135 -2.18 -2.51 7.75
C VAL A 135 -3.28 -3.18 6.96
N SER A 136 -4.49 -2.64 7.02
CA SER A 136 -5.64 -3.14 6.25
C SER A 136 -6.38 -1.95 5.65
N LEU A 137 -6.70 -2.02 4.36
CA LEU A 137 -7.53 -1.05 3.67
C LEU A 137 -8.92 -1.65 3.45
N LEU A 138 -9.95 -1.00 3.99
CA LEU A 138 -11.33 -1.47 4.02
C LEU A 138 -12.25 -0.49 3.30
N SER A 139 -13.36 -0.99 2.77
CA SER A 139 -14.49 -0.18 2.31
C SER A 139 -15.77 -0.80 2.88
N GLU A 140 -16.58 -0.02 3.59
CA GLU A 140 -17.81 -0.49 4.26
C GLU A 140 -17.57 -1.80 5.05
N ASP A 141 -16.52 -1.80 5.89
CA ASP A 141 -16.06 -2.95 6.70
C ASP A 141 -15.54 -4.17 5.93
N LYS A 142 -15.51 -4.13 4.60
CA LYS A 142 -14.92 -5.18 3.76
C LYS A 142 -13.45 -4.89 3.45
N GLU A 143 -12.57 -5.82 3.82
CA GLU A 143 -11.14 -5.73 3.48
C GLU A 143 -10.94 -5.79 1.96
N ILE A 144 -10.30 -4.76 1.41
CA ILE A 144 -9.85 -4.69 0.02
C ILE A 144 -8.50 -5.39 -0.12
N VAL A 145 -7.55 -5.00 0.73
CA VAL A 145 -6.19 -5.51 0.75
C VAL A 145 -5.58 -5.27 2.13
N SER A 146 -4.75 -6.19 2.59
CA SER A 146 -3.98 -6.05 3.82
C SER A 146 -2.52 -6.40 3.62
N ARG A 147 -1.67 -5.84 4.48
CA ARG A 147 -0.24 -6.12 4.55
C ARG A 147 0.16 -6.22 6.01
N ARG A 148 1.05 -7.15 6.32
CA ARG A 148 1.55 -7.37 7.68
C ARG A 148 3.06 -7.34 7.70
N HIS A 149 3.62 -6.81 8.79
CA HIS A 149 5.02 -6.99 9.11
C HIS A 149 5.33 -8.49 9.29
N HIS A 150 6.56 -8.91 8.99
CA HIS A 150 6.89 -10.34 8.87
C HIS A 150 6.65 -11.15 10.15
N ILE A 151 6.79 -10.51 11.31
CA ILE A 151 6.61 -11.14 12.63
C ILE A 151 5.23 -10.85 13.24
N TRP A 152 4.28 -10.33 12.46
CA TRP A 152 2.91 -10.13 12.94
C TRP A 152 2.20 -11.47 13.16
N THR A 153 1.61 -11.63 14.34
CA THR A 153 0.69 -12.72 14.66
C THR A 153 -0.62 -12.16 15.20
N GLU A 154 -1.72 -12.82 14.85
CA GLU A 154 -3.01 -12.54 15.49
C GLU A 154 -2.93 -13.01 16.95
N VAL A 155 -3.38 -12.17 17.88
CA VAL A 155 -3.50 -12.55 19.28
C VAL A 155 -4.73 -13.44 19.42
N ILE A 156 -4.51 -14.69 19.81
CA ILE A 156 -5.58 -15.62 20.13
C ILE A 156 -6.03 -15.31 21.56
N ALA A 157 -7.10 -14.54 21.70
CA ALA A 157 -7.79 -14.44 22.98
C ALA A 157 -8.50 -15.77 23.21
N VAL A 158 -8.07 -16.52 24.22
CA VAL A 158 -8.84 -17.66 24.71
C VAL A 158 -9.95 -17.08 25.57
N ASP A 159 -11.14 -16.94 24.99
CA ASP A 159 -12.34 -16.69 25.77
C ASP A 159 -12.44 -17.82 26.80
N THR A 160 -12.37 -17.47 28.08
CA THR A 160 -12.55 -18.42 29.17
C THR A 160 -14.03 -18.80 29.20
N PHE A 161 -14.40 -19.75 28.35
CA PHE A 161 -15.71 -20.38 28.39
C PHE A 161 -15.84 -21.17 29.70
N GLY A 162 -16.63 -20.62 30.62
CA GLY A 162 -17.34 -21.36 31.66
C GLY A 162 -16.54 -21.71 32.91
N ALA A 163 -16.65 -20.86 33.93
CA ALA A 163 -16.61 -21.36 35.31
C ALA A 163 -17.92 -22.14 35.56
N PRO A 164 -17.88 -23.34 36.18
CA PRO A 164 -19.07 -23.97 36.74
C PRO A 164 -19.61 -23.19 37.97
#